data_AF-A0A7Y7ZWR7-F1
#
_entry.id   AF-A0A7Y7ZWR7-F1
#
_cell.length_a   1.000
_cell.length_b   1.000
_cell.length_c   1.000
_cell.angle_alpha   90.00
_cell.angle_beta   90.00
_cell.angle_gamma   90.00
#
_symmetry.space_group_name_H-M   'P 1'
#
loop_
_entity.id
_entity.type
_entity.pdbx_description
1 polymer ?
#
loop_
_entity_poly.entity_id
_entity_poly.type
_entity_poly.pdbx_seq_one_letter_code
_entity_poly.pdbx_strand_id
1 'polypeptide(L)'
;MDDTSTSEPSRNEFCNLNADMLHAIMELVSDGIWDWNANTGFVYRNPGWYEMLGYAHHSLENSVFTWESVIHPEDYPNVMMQFDDYINRRTTHYQAEYRCRRKDGSYLWIEDRGYVIARNDDGSVARMIGAHRSIQARKQSIEQLERRNQSLEALVAERTRELSRVNQQLQLQLDENRSLAERDALTRVANRYRLERVLLEECDRAQRFRLPLSLIAMDIDDFKPINDQHGHAVGDETLVRVVECLEACLRHGDLLARWGGDEFMVITPKSTLDAARTLAERMRTALQALPAVGNFKVTLSLGVVERLNDESPACLMARADQALYRSKAAGKDTVSS
;
A
#
# COMPACT_ATOMS: atom_id res chain seq x y z
N MET A 1 -63.68 67.63 6.73
CA MET A 1 -64.39 66.60 7.52
C MET A 1 -64.82 65.58 6.50
N ASP A 2 -64.08 64.49 6.39
CA ASP A 2 -64.54 63.27 5.73
C ASP A 2 -63.84 62.11 6.43
N ASP A 3 -64.67 61.15 6.85
CA ASP A 3 -64.37 59.95 7.61
C ASP A 3 -63.57 58.95 6.75
N THR A 4 -62.42 58.51 7.24
CA THR A 4 -61.83 57.22 6.84
C THR A 4 -61.61 56.39 8.09
N SER A 5 -62.63 55.60 8.44
CA SER A 5 -62.50 54.49 9.39
C SER A 5 -61.70 53.36 8.74
N THR A 6 -60.39 53.36 8.94
CA THR A 6 -59.53 52.20 8.67
C THR A 6 -59.70 51.20 9.82
N SER A 7 -60.33 50.06 9.54
CA SER A 7 -60.43 48.93 10.46
C SER A 7 -59.03 48.32 10.68
N GLU A 8 -58.52 48.37 11.91
CA GLU A 8 -57.38 47.54 12.30
C GLU A 8 -57.78 46.06 12.22
N PRO A 9 -57.01 45.19 11.52
CA PRO A 9 -57.28 43.77 11.56
C PRO A 9 -57.05 43.25 12.98
N SER A 10 -58.05 42.55 13.50
CA SER A 10 -58.10 42.10 14.89
C SER A 10 -56.96 41.11 15.17
N ARG A 11 -56.28 41.29 16.32
CA ARG A 11 -55.17 40.48 16.87
C ARG A 11 -55.42 38.95 16.89
N ASN A 12 -56.65 38.50 16.63
CA ASN A 12 -57.05 37.09 16.50
C ASN A 12 -56.73 36.45 15.14
N GLU A 13 -56.62 37.21 14.04
CA GLU A 13 -56.36 36.63 12.72
C GLU A 13 -54.91 36.12 12.57
N PHE A 14 -53.94 36.79 13.21
CA PHE A 14 -52.53 36.36 13.21
C PHE A 14 -52.26 35.09 14.04
N CYS A 15 -53.04 34.82 15.09
CA CYS A 15 -52.88 33.62 15.91
C CYS A 15 -53.41 32.36 15.20
N ASN A 16 -54.49 32.47 14.43
CA ASN A 16 -55.05 31.34 13.68
C ASN A 16 -54.20 30.99 12.43
N LEU A 17 -53.63 31.99 11.75
CA LEU A 17 -52.76 31.78 10.58
C LEU A 17 -51.51 30.94 10.92
N ASN A 18 -51.02 31.02 12.16
CA ASN A 18 -49.88 30.23 12.63
C ASN A 18 -50.22 28.76 12.87
N ALA A 19 -51.41 28.46 13.39
CA ALA A 19 -51.83 27.08 13.68
C ALA A 19 -52.10 26.29 12.38
N ASP A 20 -52.80 26.90 11.43
CA ASP A 20 -53.13 26.26 10.15
C ASP A 20 -51.89 26.07 9.26
N MET A 21 -50.97 27.06 9.26
CA MET A 21 -49.70 26.94 8.53
C MET A 21 -48.77 25.90 9.17
N LEU A 22 -48.69 25.84 10.50
CA LEU A 22 -47.91 24.79 11.20
C LEU A 22 -48.49 23.40 10.92
N HIS A 23 -49.82 23.24 10.94
CA HIS A 23 -50.47 21.99 10.57
C HIS A 23 -50.19 21.60 9.11
N ALA A 24 -50.29 22.53 8.17
CA ALA A 24 -49.99 22.27 6.76
C ALA A 24 -48.52 21.87 6.53
N ILE A 25 -47.56 22.55 7.18
CA ILE A 25 -46.13 22.21 7.09
C ILE A 25 -45.87 20.83 7.71
N MET A 26 -46.51 20.52 8.85
CA MET A 26 -46.37 19.20 9.48
C MET A 26 -46.96 18.10 8.60
N GLU A 27 -48.09 18.33 7.93
CA GLU A 27 -48.72 17.37 7.00
C GLU A 27 -47.90 17.16 5.72
N LEU A 28 -47.22 18.20 5.22
CA LEU A 28 -46.41 18.11 4.00
C LEU A 28 -45.08 17.36 4.21
N VAL A 29 -44.53 17.36 5.43
CA VAL A 29 -43.15 16.90 5.72
C VAL A 29 -43.10 15.61 6.54
N SER A 30 -44.21 15.20 7.14
CA SER A 30 -44.23 14.09 8.11
C SER A 30 -45.17 12.97 7.69
N ASP A 31 -44.76 11.72 7.94
CA ASP A 31 -45.58 10.54 7.62
C ASP A 31 -46.71 10.36 8.65
N GLY A 32 -46.49 10.78 9.90
CA GLY A 32 -47.51 10.78 10.95
C GLY A 32 -47.39 12.02 11.84
N ILE A 33 -48.49 12.51 12.36
CA ILE A 33 -48.56 13.63 13.30
C ILE A 33 -49.32 13.19 14.53
N TRP A 34 -48.89 13.64 15.69
CA TRP A 34 -49.58 13.44 16.95
C TRP A 34 -49.67 14.74 17.76
N ASP A 35 -50.76 14.89 18.50
CA ASP A 35 -51.01 16.02 19.42
C ASP A 35 -51.57 15.47 20.73
N TRP A 36 -50.74 15.53 21.76
CA TRP A 36 -51.01 15.02 23.09
C TRP A 36 -51.43 16.14 24.04
N ASN A 37 -52.65 16.01 24.55
CA ASN A 37 -53.15 16.79 25.67
C ASN A 37 -52.88 16.04 26.97
N ALA A 38 -51.85 16.46 27.68
CA ALA A 38 -51.38 15.81 28.90
C ALA A 38 -52.39 15.88 30.06
N ASN A 39 -53.23 16.92 30.09
CA ASN A 39 -54.24 17.10 31.14
C ASN A 39 -55.41 16.11 31.00
N THR A 40 -55.69 15.63 29.80
CA THR A 40 -56.81 14.70 29.51
C THR A 40 -56.35 13.30 29.12
N GLY A 41 -55.07 13.12 28.78
CA GLY A 41 -54.52 11.89 28.22
C GLY A 41 -54.89 11.66 26.74
N PHE A 42 -55.67 12.56 26.14
CA PHE A 42 -56.10 12.45 24.75
C PHE A 42 -54.93 12.70 23.79
N VAL A 43 -54.79 11.83 22.79
CA VAL A 43 -53.81 11.97 21.70
C VAL A 43 -54.53 11.96 20.36
N TYR A 44 -54.56 13.10 19.68
CA TYR A 44 -54.94 13.15 18.28
C TYR A 44 -53.82 12.58 17.41
N ARG A 45 -54.18 11.84 16.36
CA ARG A 45 -53.24 11.33 15.34
C ARG A 45 -53.82 11.56 13.96
N ASN A 46 -53.00 12.04 13.03
CA ASN A 46 -53.45 12.24 11.65
C ASN A 46 -53.63 10.90 10.91
N PRO A 47 -54.31 10.89 9.75
CA PRO A 47 -54.47 9.68 8.93
C PRO A 47 -53.15 8.99 8.55
N GLY A 48 -52.11 9.78 8.24
CA GLY A 48 -50.80 9.26 7.81
C GLY A 48 -50.15 8.35 8.86
N TRP A 49 -50.32 8.63 10.15
CA TRP A 49 -49.79 7.77 11.22
C TRP A 49 -50.38 6.35 11.17
N TYR A 50 -51.69 6.23 10.91
CA TYR A 50 -52.36 4.94 10.77
C TYR A 50 -51.88 4.21 9.51
N GLU A 51 -51.79 4.92 8.39
CA GLU A 51 -51.33 4.38 7.10
C GLU A 51 -49.89 3.87 7.16
N MET A 52 -48.99 4.64 7.77
CA MET A 52 -47.58 4.28 7.96
C MET A 52 -47.43 2.95 8.73
N LEU A 53 -48.30 2.70 9.70
CA LEU A 53 -48.30 1.48 10.52
C LEU A 53 -49.25 0.38 10.01
N GLY A 54 -50.02 0.65 8.95
CA GLY A 54 -50.97 -0.28 8.34
C GLY A 54 -52.26 -0.51 9.13
N TYR A 55 -52.61 0.39 10.06
CA TYR A 55 -53.88 0.36 10.78
C TYR A 55 -54.98 1.09 10.00
N ALA A 56 -56.25 0.74 10.23
CA ALA A 56 -57.35 1.53 9.69
C ALA A 56 -57.46 2.85 10.47
N HIS A 57 -57.88 3.94 9.81
CA HIS A 57 -58.07 5.23 10.47
C HIS A 57 -59.01 5.08 11.68
N HIS A 58 -58.65 5.67 12.81
CA HIS A 58 -59.40 5.61 14.07
C HIS A 58 -59.63 4.20 14.65
N SER A 59 -58.88 3.19 14.20
CA SER A 59 -59.00 1.81 14.73
C SER A 59 -58.32 1.60 16.08
N LEU A 60 -57.52 2.57 16.54
CA LEU A 60 -56.82 2.54 17.80
C LEU A 60 -57.31 3.69 18.69
N GLU A 61 -57.21 3.49 20.00
CA GLU A 61 -57.65 4.48 20.98
C GLU A 61 -56.81 5.77 20.89
N ASN A 62 -57.46 6.92 21.07
CA ASN A 62 -56.80 8.22 21.09
C ASN A 62 -56.19 8.50 22.48
N SER A 63 -55.35 7.57 22.94
CA SER A 63 -54.69 7.59 24.24
C SER A 63 -53.18 7.49 24.09
N VAL A 64 -52.44 8.02 25.07
CA VAL A 64 -50.98 7.89 25.14
C VAL A 64 -50.54 6.42 25.33
N PHE A 65 -51.34 5.61 26.04
CA PHE A 65 -51.06 4.18 26.23
C PHE A 65 -51.09 3.38 24.91
N THR A 66 -51.82 3.86 23.91
CA THR A 66 -51.81 3.27 22.57
C THR A 66 -50.44 3.40 21.92
N TRP A 67 -49.76 4.54 22.11
CA TRP A 67 -48.39 4.72 21.64
C TRP A 67 -47.44 3.78 22.37
N GLU A 68 -47.52 3.68 23.70
CA GLU A 68 -46.73 2.73 24.49
C GLU A 68 -46.87 1.28 23.99
N SER A 69 -48.10 0.87 23.65
CA SER A 69 -48.40 -0.50 23.20
C SER A 69 -47.86 -0.88 21.81
N VAL A 70 -47.48 0.11 21.00
CA VAL A 70 -46.91 -0.12 19.66
C VAL A 70 -45.40 -0.02 19.65
N ILE A 71 -44.74 0.49 20.70
CA ILE A 71 -43.28 0.52 20.78
C ILE A 71 -42.75 -0.91 20.96
N HIS A 72 -41.64 -1.22 20.30
CA HIS A 72 -40.94 -2.49 20.48
C HIS A 72 -40.48 -2.64 21.95
N PRO A 73 -40.68 -3.80 22.61
CA PRO A 73 -40.36 -3.98 24.03
C PRO A 73 -38.91 -3.64 24.42
N GLU A 74 -37.94 -3.92 23.55
CA GLU A 74 -36.53 -3.57 23.77
C GLU A 74 -36.25 -2.06 23.68
N ASP A 75 -37.01 -1.33 22.88
CA ASP A 75 -36.79 0.10 22.65
C ASP A 75 -37.52 0.94 23.71
N TYR A 76 -38.62 0.40 24.27
CA TYR A 76 -39.49 1.07 25.23
C TYR A 76 -38.75 1.76 26.40
N PRO A 77 -37.82 1.11 27.13
CA PRO A 77 -37.16 1.76 28.27
C PRO A 77 -36.37 3.01 27.86
N ASN A 78 -35.70 2.97 26.70
CA ASN A 78 -34.91 4.08 26.20
C ASN A 78 -35.81 5.22 25.68
N VAL A 79 -36.91 4.88 24.99
CA VAL A 79 -37.88 5.88 24.52
C VAL A 79 -38.51 6.61 25.70
N MET A 80 -38.94 5.88 26.73
CA MET A 80 -39.52 6.48 27.95
C MET A 80 -38.53 7.36 28.69
N MET A 81 -37.27 6.95 28.79
CA MET A 81 -36.21 7.76 29.41
C MET A 81 -36.00 9.09 28.64
N GLN A 82 -35.87 9.04 27.32
CA GLN A 82 -35.70 10.25 26.50
C GLN A 82 -36.92 11.17 26.55
N PHE A 83 -38.12 10.59 26.62
CA PHE A 83 -39.36 11.33 26.78
C PHE A 83 -39.43 12.01 28.15
N ASP A 84 -39.15 11.28 29.25
CA ASP A 84 -39.11 11.79 30.62
C ASP A 84 -38.09 12.93 30.78
N ASP A 85 -36.89 12.74 30.23
CA ASP A 85 -35.84 13.75 30.24
C ASP A 85 -36.30 15.05 29.57
N TYR A 86 -37.02 14.95 28.45
CA TYR A 86 -37.51 16.11 27.74
C TYR A 86 -38.65 16.83 28.46
N ILE A 87 -39.67 16.11 28.93
CA ILE A 87 -40.83 16.73 29.60
C ILE A 87 -40.42 17.42 30.91
N ASN A 88 -39.41 16.87 31.60
CA ASN A 88 -38.80 17.41 32.81
C ASN A 88 -37.68 18.43 32.54
N ARG A 89 -37.47 18.84 31.28
CA ARG A 89 -36.48 19.85 30.86
C ARG A 89 -35.02 19.49 31.17
N ARG A 90 -34.68 18.21 31.27
CA ARG A 90 -33.29 17.72 31.32
C ARG A 90 -32.62 17.79 29.94
N THR A 91 -33.41 17.73 28.88
CA THR A 91 -32.98 17.96 27.48
C THR A 91 -33.79 19.08 26.82
N THR A 92 -33.22 19.69 25.78
CA THR A 92 -33.82 20.85 25.09
C THR A 92 -34.72 20.47 23.91
N HIS A 93 -34.58 19.26 23.38
CA HIS A 93 -35.32 18.77 22.21
C HIS A 93 -35.67 17.28 22.40
N TYR A 94 -36.87 16.87 21.98
CA TYR A 94 -37.24 15.46 21.92
C TYR A 94 -37.03 14.92 20.51
N GLN A 95 -36.16 13.92 20.40
CA GLN A 95 -35.91 13.18 19.17
C GLN A 95 -35.54 11.74 19.53
N ALA A 96 -36.38 10.78 19.14
CA ALA A 96 -36.16 9.37 19.41
C ALA A 96 -36.30 8.54 18.14
N GLU A 97 -35.36 7.60 17.91
CA GLU A 97 -35.48 6.59 16.86
C GLU A 97 -35.83 5.24 17.49
N TYR A 98 -36.94 4.63 17.10
CA TYR A 98 -37.39 3.35 17.67
C TYR A 98 -38.27 2.56 16.71
N ARG A 99 -38.49 1.29 17.04
CA ARG A 99 -39.35 0.38 16.27
C ARG A 99 -40.79 0.45 16.75
N CYS A 100 -41.71 0.67 15.81
CA CYS A 100 -43.15 0.59 16.02
C CYS A 100 -43.75 -0.66 15.36
N ARG A 101 -44.63 -1.35 16.09
CA ARG A 101 -45.33 -2.55 15.64
C ARG A 101 -46.46 -2.18 14.67
N ARG A 102 -46.36 -2.71 13.46
CA ARG A 102 -47.38 -2.63 12.42
C ARG A 102 -48.53 -3.61 12.70
N LYS A 103 -49.65 -3.41 12.00
CA LYS A 103 -50.83 -4.29 12.10
C LYS A 103 -50.52 -5.76 11.78
N ASP A 104 -49.57 -6.02 10.88
CA ASP A 104 -49.14 -7.37 10.49
C ASP A 104 -48.18 -8.03 11.51
N GLY A 105 -47.84 -7.33 12.60
CA GLY A 105 -46.92 -7.81 13.62
C GLY A 105 -45.44 -7.52 13.33
N SER A 106 -45.09 -7.01 12.14
CA SER A 106 -43.74 -6.57 11.82
C SER A 106 -43.41 -5.23 12.48
N TYR A 107 -42.13 -4.84 12.47
CA TYR A 107 -41.67 -3.60 13.07
C TYR A 107 -41.17 -2.62 12.01
N LEU A 108 -41.53 -1.35 12.20
CA LEU A 108 -41.08 -0.23 11.39
C LEU A 108 -40.19 0.70 12.20
N TRP A 109 -38.99 0.99 11.71
CA TRP A 109 -38.18 2.06 12.29
C TRP A 109 -38.78 3.42 11.96
N ILE A 110 -39.05 4.19 13.01
CA ILE A 110 -39.49 5.57 12.92
C ILE A 110 -38.56 6.49 13.70
N GLU A 111 -38.47 7.73 13.24
CA GLU A 111 -37.97 8.85 14.00
C GLU A 111 -39.18 9.65 14.51
N ASP A 112 -39.20 9.92 15.81
CA ASP A 112 -40.21 10.73 16.48
C ASP A 112 -39.58 12.02 16.96
N ARG A 113 -40.19 13.15 16.61
CA ARG A 113 -39.78 14.48 17.07
C ARG A 113 -40.97 15.20 17.65
N GLY A 114 -40.79 15.81 18.82
CA GLY A 114 -41.87 16.48 19.52
C GLY A 114 -41.45 17.76 20.21
N TYR A 115 -42.42 18.65 20.39
CA TYR A 115 -42.27 19.94 21.04
C TYR A 115 -43.40 20.19 22.04
N VAL A 116 -43.03 20.57 23.27
CA VAL A 116 -44.00 21.09 24.24
C VAL A 116 -44.41 22.49 23.83
N ILE A 117 -45.69 22.69 23.55
CA ILE A 117 -46.25 23.99 23.11
C ILE A 117 -47.02 24.71 24.21
N ALA A 118 -47.39 24.00 25.28
CA ALA A 118 -48.02 24.61 26.45
C ALA A 118 -47.66 23.85 27.74
N ARG A 119 -47.55 24.59 28.85
CA ARG A 119 -47.35 24.07 30.20
C ARG A 119 -48.37 24.69 31.15
N ASN A 120 -48.72 23.94 32.19
CA ASN A 120 -49.55 24.45 33.28
C ASN A 120 -48.73 25.36 34.20
N ASP A 121 -49.41 26.10 35.07
CA ASP A 121 -48.77 27.05 36.00
C ASP A 121 -47.79 26.39 36.97
N ASP A 122 -47.99 25.11 37.28
CA ASP A 122 -47.09 24.29 38.11
C ASP A 122 -45.84 23.79 37.36
N GLY A 123 -45.71 24.12 36.08
CA GLY A 123 -44.61 23.72 35.21
C GLY A 123 -44.77 22.37 34.51
N SER A 124 -45.83 21.60 34.83
CA SER A 124 -46.16 20.34 34.14
C SER A 124 -46.53 20.58 32.67
N VAL A 125 -46.34 19.57 31.82
CA VAL A 125 -46.69 19.67 30.40
C VAL A 125 -48.22 19.70 30.27
N ALA A 126 -48.74 20.64 29.48
CA ALA A 126 -50.18 20.73 29.19
C ALA A 126 -50.50 20.21 27.79
N ARG A 127 -49.64 20.52 26.80
CA ARG A 127 -49.80 20.08 25.41
C ARG A 127 -48.46 19.91 24.73
N MET A 128 -48.31 18.82 23.99
CA MET A 128 -47.13 18.49 23.19
C MET A 128 -47.58 18.00 21.81
N ILE A 129 -46.91 18.47 20.78
CA ILE A 129 -47.17 18.04 19.39
C ILE A 129 -45.91 17.45 18.81
N GLY A 130 -46.05 16.53 17.88
CA GLY A 130 -44.90 15.94 17.21
C GLY A 130 -45.26 15.22 15.93
N ALA A 131 -44.20 14.71 15.32
CA ALA A 131 -44.22 14.11 14.01
C ALA A 131 -43.39 12.84 14.00
N HIS A 132 -43.95 11.81 13.37
CA HIS A 132 -43.26 10.58 13.03
C HIS A 132 -42.83 10.61 11.56
N ARG A 133 -41.60 10.14 11.34
CA ARG A 133 -41.06 9.89 10.01
C ARG A 133 -40.55 8.46 9.93
N SER A 134 -40.89 7.73 8.87
CA SER A 134 -40.30 6.43 8.62
C SER A 134 -38.82 6.59 8.25
N ILE A 135 -37.95 5.90 8.99
CA ILE A 135 -36.51 5.85 8.71
C ILE A 135 -36.07 4.46 8.23
N GLN A 136 -37.03 3.62 7.83
CA GLN A 136 -36.78 2.24 7.40
C GLN A 136 -35.82 2.17 6.21
N ALA A 137 -36.06 2.95 5.17
CA ALA A 137 -35.22 2.99 3.98
C ALA A 137 -33.79 3.43 4.31
N ARG A 138 -33.64 4.37 5.25
CA ARG A 138 -32.33 4.84 5.74
C ARG A 138 -31.61 3.70 6.47
N LYS A 139 -32.28 3.00 7.41
CA LYS A 139 -31.69 1.88 8.16
C LYS A 139 -31.28 0.74 7.22
N GLN A 140 -32.13 0.38 6.26
CA GLN A 140 -31.83 -0.65 5.26
C GLN A 140 -30.62 -0.30 4.37
N SER A 141 -30.51 0.97 3.97
CA SER A 141 -29.38 1.44 3.16
C SER A 141 -28.06 1.40 3.93
N ILE A 142 -28.09 1.78 5.22
CA ILE A 142 -26.92 1.71 6.10
C ILE A 142 -26.46 0.25 6.25
N GLU A 143 -27.38 -0.66 6.58
CA GLU A 143 -27.06 -2.07 6.72
C GLU A 143 -26.50 -2.68 5.41
N GLN A 144 -27.07 -2.31 4.27
CA GLN A 144 -26.56 -2.76 2.97
C GLN A 144 -25.14 -2.22 2.68
N LEU A 145 -24.86 -0.96 3.02
CA LEU A 145 -23.54 -0.36 2.88
C LEU A 145 -22.52 -1.07 3.79
N GLU A 146 -22.87 -1.34 5.04
CA GLU A 146 -22.02 -2.06 5.98
C GLU A 146 -21.68 -3.46 5.48
N ARG A 147 -22.68 -4.21 5.00
CA ARG A 147 -22.45 -5.54 4.40
C ARG A 147 -21.54 -5.48 3.17
N ARG A 148 -21.73 -4.47 2.30
CA ARG A 148 -20.87 -4.27 1.12
C ARG A 148 -19.44 -3.91 1.52
N ASN A 149 -19.25 -3.03 2.49
CA ASN A 149 -17.94 -2.64 2.98
C ASN A 149 -17.19 -3.85 3.56
N GLN A 150 -17.85 -4.65 4.41
CA GLN A 150 -17.24 -5.86 4.96
C GLN A 150 -16.81 -6.85 3.87
N SER A 151 -17.66 -7.04 2.83
CA SER A 151 -17.32 -7.90 1.69
C SER A 151 -16.16 -7.33 0.87
N LEU A 152 -16.10 -6.02 0.67
CA LEU A 152 -15.01 -5.35 -0.06
C LEU A 152 -13.69 -5.45 0.72
N GLU A 153 -13.71 -5.22 2.03
CA GLU A 153 -12.54 -5.36 2.90
C GLU A 153 -11.97 -6.79 2.85
N ALA A 154 -12.84 -7.81 2.92
CA ALA A 154 -12.42 -9.20 2.78
C ALA A 154 -11.77 -9.49 1.42
N LEU A 155 -12.36 -8.99 0.34
CA LEU A 155 -11.83 -9.15 -1.01
C LEU A 155 -10.50 -8.42 -1.19
N VAL A 156 -10.37 -7.20 -0.69
CA VAL A 156 -9.12 -6.42 -0.70
C VAL A 156 -8.03 -7.16 0.06
N ALA A 157 -8.33 -7.71 1.24
CA ALA A 157 -7.38 -8.48 2.03
C ALA A 157 -6.92 -9.77 1.32
N GLU A 158 -7.82 -10.45 0.60
CA GLU A 158 -7.48 -11.60 -0.24
C GLU A 158 -6.58 -11.21 -1.40
N ARG A 159 -6.97 -10.19 -2.19
CA ARG A 159 -6.19 -9.71 -3.34
C ARG A 159 -4.82 -9.17 -2.94
N THR A 160 -4.72 -8.50 -1.79
CA THR A 160 -3.44 -7.99 -1.26
C THR A 160 -2.49 -9.14 -0.90
N ARG A 161 -3.02 -10.24 -0.34
CA ARG A 161 -2.21 -11.44 -0.05
C ARG A 161 -1.75 -12.12 -1.33
N GLU A 162 -2.63 -12.28 -2.31
CA GLU A 162 -2.30 -12.86 -3.61
C GLU A 162 -1.22 -12.04 -4.33
N LEU A 163 -1.41 -10.72 -4.41
CA LEU A 163 -0.45 -9.81 -5.03
C LEU A 163 0.91 -9.85 -4.33
N SER A 164 0.94 -9.84 -2.99
CA SER A 164 2.18 -9.97 -2.22
C SER A 164 2.91 -11.29 -2.54
N ARG A 165 2.17 -12.40 -2.64
CA ARG A 165 2.74 -13.71 -2.99
C ARG A 165 3.35 -13.69 -4.40
N VAL A 166 2.61 -13.17 -5.38
CA VAL A 166 3.08 -13.07 -6.78
C VAL A 166 4.29 -12.16 -6.89
N ASN A 167 4.28 -11.01 -6.21
CA ASN A 167 5.42 -10.10 -6.18
C ASN A 167 6.67 -10.76 -5.59
N GLN A 168 6.54 -11.47 -4.46
CA GLN A 168 7.66 -12.19 -3.86
C GLN A 168 8.22 -13.25 -4.81
N GLN A 169 7.35 -14.00 -5.49
CA GLN A 169 7.77 -14.99 -6.48
C GLN A 169 8.49 -14.35 -7.67
N LEU A 170 7.97 -13.24 -8.19
CA LEU A 170 8.61 -12.51 -9.29
C LEU A 170 9.99 -12.00 -8.88
N GLN A 171 10.14 -11.54 -7.64
CA GLN A 171 11.41 -11.05 -7.13
C GLN A 171 12.44 -12.17 -7.01
N LEU A 172 12.04 -13.35 -6.53
CA LEU A 172 12.90 -14.55 -6.55
C LEU A 172 13.34 -14.93 -7.97
N GLN A 173 12.42 -14.89 -8.94
CA GLN A 173 12.75 -15.18 -10.34
C GLN A 173 13.71 -14.14 -10.94
N LEU A 174 13.56 -12.86 -10.59
CA LEU A 174 14.50 -11.82 -11.01
C LEU A 174 15.88 -12.04 -10.40
N ASP A 175 15.97 -12.41 -9.14
CA ASP A 175 17.25 -12.70 -8.47
C ASP A 175 17.91 -13.95 -9.04
N GLU A 176 17.14 -14.99 -9.37
CA GLU A 176 17.65 -16.19 -10.05
C GLU A 176 18.17 -15.85 -11.46
N ASN A 177 17.41 -15.10 -12.25
CA ASN A 177 17.86 -14.61 -13.56
C ASN A 177 19.12 -13.76 -13.44
N ARG A 178 19.22 -12.89 -12.41
CA ARG A 178 20.43 -12.11 -12.15
C ARG A 178 21.61 -12.99 -11.80
N SER A 179 21.44 -13.98 -10.93
CA SER A 179 22.50 -14.92 -10.55
C SER A 179 23.03 -15.70 -11.77
N LEU A 180 22.12 -16.15 -12.64
CA LEU A 180 22.47 -16.77 -13.93
C LEU A 180 23.18 -15.78 -14.87
N ALA A 181 22.78 -14.51 -14.84
CA ALA A 181 23.36 -13.43 -15.65
C ALA A 181 24.59 -12.77 -15.03
N GLU A 182 25.12 -13.25 -13.89
CA GLU A 182 26.26 -12.64 -13.19
C GLU A 182 27.50 -13.54 -13.13
N ARG A 183 27.37 -14.80 -13.54
CA ARG A 183 28.47 -15.77 -13.60
C ARG A 183 28.71 -16.23 -15.03
N ASP A 184 29.96 -16.53 -15.35
CA ASP A 184 30.30 -17.21 -16.60
C ASP A 184 29.78 -18.66 -16.56
N ALA A 185 29.17 -19.10 -17.66
CA ALA A 185 28.53 -20.42 -17.73
C ALA A 185 29.54 -21.58 -17.62
N LEU A 186 30.77 -21.36 -18.11
CA LEU A 186 31.84 -22.36 -18.09
C LEU A 186 32.65 -22.28 -16.80
N THR A 187 33.22 -21.12 -16.50
CA THR A 187 34.21 -20.99 -15.42
C THR A 187 33.61 -20.62 -14.06
N ARG A 188 32.32 -20.28 -14.00
CA ARG A 188 31.57 -19.93 -12.77
C ARG A 188 32.03 -18.68 -12.02
N VAL A 189 33.15 -18.06 -12.41
CA VAL A 189 33.57 -16.73 -11.94
C VAL A 189 32.59 -15.66 -12.42
N ALA A 190 32.76 -14.41 -11.99
CA ALA A 190 31.92 -13.32 -12.46
C ALA A 190 31.99 -13.21 -13.99
N ASN A 191 30.89 -12.85 -14.63
CA ASN A 191 30.93 -12.51 -16.04
C ASN A 191 31.19 -11.01 -16.24
N ARG A 192 31.33 -10.61 -17.50
CA ARG A 192 31.49 -9.22 -17.93
C ARG A 192 30.49 -8.26 -17.28
N TYR A 193 29.20 -8.60 -17.26
CA TYR A 193 28.17 -7.73 -16.70
C TYR A 193 28.40 -7.45 -15.20
N ARG A 194 28.70 -8.50 -14.42
CA ARG A 194 29.01 -8.35 -13.00
C ARG A 194 30.30 -7.56 -12.76
N LEU A 195 31.33 -7.78 -13.58
CA LEU A 195 32.58 -7.01 -13.50
C LEU A 195 32.31 -5.51 -13.69
N GLU A 196 31.62 -5.13 -14.76
CA GLU A 196 31.33 -3.72 -15.08
C GLU A 196 30.56 -3.03 -13.94
N ARG A 197 29.58 -3.72 -13.35
CA ARG A 197 28.81 -3.20 -12.20
C ARG A 197 29.68 -3.02 -10.96
N VAL A 198 30.44 -4.04 -10.56
CA VAL A 198 31.29 -3.97 -9.36
C VAL A 198 32.41 -2.96 -9.53
N LEU A 199 32.96 -2.83 -10.74
CA LEU A 199 33.98 -1.82 -11.04
C LEU A 199 33.43 -0.40 -10.85
N LEU A 200 32.19 -0.14 -11.28
CA LEU A 200 31.53 1.14 -11.05
C LEU A 200 31.37 1.41 -9.54
N GLU A 201 30.83 0.45 -8.79
CA GLU A 201 30.63 0.55 -7.34
C GLU A 201 31.94 0.79 -6.57
N GLU A 202 33.01 0.07 -6.93
CA GLU A 202 34.31 0.20 -6.26
C GLU A 202 35.04 1.49 -6.68
N CYS A 203 34.86 2.00 -7.90
CA CYS A 203 35.34 3.33 -8.30
C CYS A 203 34.71 4.44 -7.46
N ASP A 204 33.38 4.41 -7.28
CA ASP A 204 32.65 5.38 -6.45
C ASP A 204 33.11 5.30 -4.99
N ARG A 205 33.28 4.08 -4.47
CA ARG A 205 33.78 3.83 -3.12
C ARG A 205 35.21 4.33 -2.94
N ALA A 206 36.11 4.01 -3.87
CA ALA A 206 37.50 4.45 -3.86
C ALA A 206 37.59 5.98 -3.88
N GLN A 207 36.76 6.67 -4.67
CA GLN A 207 36.71 8.12 -4.69
C GLN A 207 36.21 8.69 -3.36
N ARG A 208 35.11 8.15 -2.83
CA ARG A 208 34.48 8.62 -1.58
C ARG A 208 35.42 8.50 -0.37
N PHE A 209 36.15 7.39 -0.26
CA PHE A 209 37.00 7.09 0.88
C PHE A 209 38.49 7.37 0.62
N ARG A 210 38.85 7.85 -0.58
CA ARG A 210 40.25 8.06 -1.03
C ARG A 210 41.12 6.82 -0.82
N LEU A 211 40.57 5.66 -1.18
CA LEU A 211 41.27 4.38 -1.11
C LEU A 211 41.80 4.00 -2.49
N PRO A 212 42.98 3.37 -2.57
CA PRO A 212 43.52 2.92 -3.85
C PRO A 212 42.66 1.78 -4.40
N LEU A 213 42.53 1.73 -5.73
CA LEU A 213 41.82 0.67 -6.45
C LEU A 213 42.67 0.31 -7.64
N SER A 214 42.94 -0.98 -7.82
CA SER A 214 43.70 -1.47 -8.97
C SER A 214 42.91 -2.50 -9.75
N LEU A 215 43.12 -2.49 -11.06
CA LEU A 215 42.52 -3.40 -12.04
C LEU A 215 43.65 -4.17 -12.73
N ILE A 216 43.47 -5.48 -12.86
CA ILE A 216 44.38 -6.36 -13.58
C ILE A 216 43.60 -6.92 -14.77
N ALA A 217 44.03 -6.64 -15.99
CA ALA A 217 43.57 -7.32 -17.19
C ALA A 217 44.55 -8.44 -17.54
N MET A 218 44.07 -9.60 -17.96
CA MET A 218 44.91 -10.73 -18.30
C MET A 218 44.34 -11.56 -19.44
N ASP A 219 45.22 -12.21 -20.18
CA ASP A 219 44.89 -13.04 -21.33
C ASP A 219 45.77 -14.27 -21.38
N ILE A 220 45.16 -15.43 -21.67
CA ILE A 220 45.88 -16.69 -21.79
C ILE A 220 46.65 -16.71 -23.12
N ASP A 221 47.97 -16.79 -23.00
CA ASP A 221 48.84 -16.84 -24.16
C ASP A 221 48.63 -18.15 -24.96
N ASP A 222 48.57 -18.04 -26.28
CA ASP A 222 48.48 -19.17 -27.20
C ASP A 222 47.29 -20.12 -26.97
N PHE A 223 46.18 -19.60 -26.44
CA PHE A 223 44.96 -20.38 -26.20
C PHE A 223 44.32 -20.92 -27.49
N LYS A 224 44.32 -20.12 -28.57
CA LYS A 224 43.75 -20.55 -29.86
C LYS A 224 44.43 -21.81 -30.44
N PRO A 225 45.77 -21.91 -30.52
CA PRO A 225 46.47 -23.16 -30.86
C PRO A 225 46.06 -24.38 -30.01
N ILE A 226 45.82 -24.20 -28.71
CA ILE A 226 45.37 -25.30 -27.83
C ILE A 226 44.00 -25.81 -28.30
N ASN A 227 43.06 -24.91 -28.58
CA ASN A 227 41.75 -25.26 -29.12
C ASN A 227 41.85 -25.93 -30.50
N ASP A 228 42.67 -25.39 -31.39
CA ASP A 228 42.80 -25.87 -32.76
C ASP A 228 43.42 -27.28 -32.81
N GLN A 229 44.36 -27.59 -31.90
CA GLN A 229 45.06 -28.88 -31.87
C GLN A 229 44.39 -29.96 -31.01
N HIS A 230 43.79 -29.58 -29.87
CA HIS A 230 43.24 -30.51 -28.89
C HIS A 230 41.70 -30.46 -28.77
N GLY A 231 41.05 -29.53 -29.48
CA GLY A 231 39.60 -29.37 -29.49
C GLY A 231 39.08 -28.50 -28.33
N HIS A 232 37.87 -27.97 -28.51
CA HIS A 232 37.23 -27.05 -27.57
C HIS A 232 37.05 -27.61 -26.15
N ALA A 233 36.79 -28.92 -26.00
CA ALA A 233 36.63 -29.53 -24.69
C ALA A 233 37.90 -29.43 -23.83
N VAL A 234 39.08 -29.56 -24.44
CA VAL A 234 40.38 -29.42 -23.74
C VAL A 234 40.68 -27.96 -23.44
N GLY A 235 40.32 -27.04 -24.34
CA GLY A 235 40.41 -25.60 -24.05
C GLY A 235 39.50 -25.18 -22.90
N ASP A 236 38.28 -25.69 -22.84
CA ASP A 236 37.34 -25.44 -21.75
C ASP A 236 37.88 -25.95 -20.41
N GLU A 237 38.45 -27.16 -20.38
CA GLU A 237 39.10 -27.71 -19.18
C GLU A 237 40.33 -26.88 -18.78
N THR A 238 41.07 -26.34 -19.75
CA THR A 238 42.21 -25.44 -19.51
C THR A 238 41.74 -24.13 -18.87
N LEU A 239 40.65 -23.53 -19.35
CA LEU A 239 40.08 -22.32 -18.77
C LEU A 239 39.64 -22.53 -17.31
N VAL A 240 39.00 -23.66 -17.01
CA VAL A 240 38.59 -24.02 -15.65
C VAL A 240 39.81 -24.16 -14.73
N ARG A 241 40.85 -24.87 -15.16
CA ARG A 241 42.10 -25.02 -14.38
C ARG A 241 42.83 -23.70 -14.14
N VAL A 242 42.85 -22.82 -15.15
CA VAL A 242 43.41 -21.48 -15.00
C VAL A 242 42.65 -20.71 -13.93
N VAL A 243 41.32 -20.73 -13.98
CA VAL A 243 40.48 -20.05 -12.99
C VAL A 243 40.70 -20.59 -11.58
N GLU A 244 40.75 -21.90 -11.38
CA GLU A 244 41.05 -22.51 -10.07
C GLU A 244 42.40 -22.02 -9.52
N CYS A 245 43.42 -21.91 -10.38
CA CYS A 245 44.74 -21.40 -10.01
C CYS A 245 44.71 -19.90 -9.64
N LEU A 246 43.96 -19.10 -10.41
CA LEU A 246 43.80 -17.68 -10.15
C LEU A 246 43.03 -17.42 -8.84
N GLU A 247 41.93 -18.14 -8.60
CA GLU A 247 41.14 -18.01 -7.36
C GLU A 247 41.95 -18.34 -6.11
N ALA A 248 42.84 -19.34 -6.17
CA ALA A 248 43.74 -19.68 -5.07
C ALA A 248 44.73 -18.56 -4.71
N CYS A 249 44.99 -17.64 -5.66
CA CYS A 249 45.84 -16.47 -5.44
C CYS A 249 45.08 -15.27 -4.88
N LEU A 250 43.74 -15.25 -4.89
CA LEU A 250 42.95 -14.08 -4.53
C LEU A 250 42.66 -14.03 -3.03
N ARG A 251 42.54 -12.80 -2.49
CA ARG A 251 42.08 -12.61 -1.12
C ARG A 251 40.58 -12.34 -1.07
N HIS A 252 40.01 -12.45 0.12
CA HIS A 252 38.62 -12.07 0.36
C HIS A 252 38.39 -10.60 0.00
N GLY A 253 37.47 -10.33 -0.93
CA GLY A 253 37.12 -8.99 -1.41
C GLY A 253 37.63 -8.66 -2.81
N ASP A 254 38.54 -9.46 -3.39
CA ASP A 254 38.89 -9.33 -4.81
C ASP A 254 37.80 -9.98 -5.68
N LEU A 255 37.62 -9.50 -6.91
CA LEU A 255 36.66 -10.06 -7.87
C LEU A 255 37.39 -10.53 -9.12
N LEU A 256 37.39 -11.84 -9.38
CA LEU A 256 37.77 -12.42 -10.67
C LEU A 256 36.56 -12.51 -11.59
N ALA A 257 36.74 -12.06 -12.83
CA ALA A 257 35.74 -12.21 -13.87
C ALA A 257 36.36 -12.66 -15.19
N ARG A 258 35.56 -13.38 -15.98
CA ARG A 258 35.87 -13.67 -17.39
C ARG A 258 35.26 -12.56 -18.26
N TRP A 259 36.11 -11.86 -19.00
CA TRP A 259 35.70 -10.76 -19.88
C TRP A 259 35.13 -11.31 -21.20
N GLY A 260 35.76 -12.34 -21.75
CA GLY A 260 35.31 -13.08 -22.92
C GLY A 260 36.43 -13.96 -23.48
N GLY A 261 36.09 -15.11 -24.06
CA GLY A 261 37.10 -16.02 -24.63
C GLY A 261 38.14 -16.45 -23.59
N ASP A 262 39.39 -16.09 -23.82
CA ASP A 262 40.59 -16.30 -23.01
C ASP A 262 40.99 -15.10 -22.12
N GLU A 263 40.19 -14.03 -22.12
CA GLU A 263 40.45 -12.81 -21.36
C GLU A 263 39.75 -12.83 -20.00
N PHE A 264 40.49 -12.43 -18.97
CA PHE A 264 40.02 -12.30 -17.59
C PHE A 264 40.39 -10.93 -17.02
N MET A 265 39.65 -10.50 -16.02
CA MET A 265 39.95 -9.28 -15.27
C MET A 265 39.79 -9.52 -13.78
N VAL A 266 40.64 -8.87 -12.99
CA VAL A 266 40.57 -8.89 -11.53
C VAL A 266 40.47 -7.47 -10.99
N ILE A 267 39.42 -7.21 -10.23
CA ILE A 267 39.25 -5.99 -9.43
C ILE A 267 39.89 -6.24 -8.07
N THR A 268 40.81 -5.37 -7.66
CA THR A 268 41.48 -5.44 -6.36
C THR A 268 41.20 -4.16 -5.56
N PRO A 269 40.10 -4.15 -4.77
CA PRO A 269 39.77 -3.01 -3.91
C PRO A 269 40.86 -2.76 -2.88
N LYS A 270 41.12 -1.49 -2.54
CA LYS A 270 42.09 -1.11 -1.50
C LYS A 270 43.51 -1.63 -1.80
N SER A 271 43.89 -1.65 -3.07
CA SER A 271 45.20 -2.10 -3.54
C SER A 271 45.85 -1.01 -4.39
N THR A 272 47.10 -0.68 -4.05
CA THR A 272 47.98 0.17 -4.86
C THR A 272 48.53 -0.62 -6.05
N LEU A 273 49.16 0.09 -6.99
CA LEU A 273 49.80 -0.50 -8.17
C LEU A 273 50.80 -1.60 -7.80
N ASP A 274 51.63 -1.36 -6.79
CA ASP A 274 52.68 -2.30 -6.36
C ASP A 274 52.10 -3.60 -5.76
N ALA A 275 51.06 -3.46 -4.93
CA ALA A 275 50.34 -4.60 -4.38
C ALA A 275 49.64 -5.42 -5.47
N ALA A 276 49.01 -4.74 -6.43
CA ALA A 276 48.37 -5.40 -7.57
C ALA A 276 49.39 -6.07 -8.51
N ARG A 277 50.55 -5.45 -8.72
CA ARG A 277 51.65 -6.03 -9.50
C ARG A 277 52.22 -7.29 -8.84
N THR A 278 52.39 -7.26 -7.52
CA THR A 278 52.82 -8.43 -6.74
C THR A 278 51.82 -9.57 -6.87
N LEU A 279 50.52 -9.26 -6.83
CA LEU A 279 49.46 -10.25 -7.07
C LEU A 279 49.51 -10.82 -8.49
N ALA A 280 49.67 -9.98 -9.50
CA ALA A 280 49.78 -10.38 -10.90
C ALA A 280 50.97 -11.31 -11.15
N GLU A 281 52.15 -10.99 -10.59
CA GLU A 281 53.32 -11.87 -10.69
C GLU A 281 53.12 -13.21 -9.96
N ARG A 282 52.42 -13.20 -8.82
CA ARG A 282 52.06 -14.43 -8.11
C ARG A 282 51.14 -15.32 -8.95
N MET A 283 50.12 -14.74 -9.58
CA MET A 283 49.21 -15.45 -10.50
C MET A 283 49.98 -16.05 -11.68
N ARG A 284 50.85 -15.25 -12.31
CA ARG A 284 51.69 -15.69 -13.44
C ARG A 284 52.58 -16.87 -13.04
N THR A 285 53.27 -16.75 -11.90
CA THR A 285 54.15 -17.81 -11.38
C THR A 285 53.38 -19.08 -11.00
N ALA A 286 52.19 -18.92 -10.42
CA ALA A 286 51.33 -20.05 -10.06
C ALA A 286 50.88 -20.83 -11.31
N LEU A 287 50.52 -20.14 -12.39
CA LEU A 287 50.17 -20.80 -13.65
C LEU A 287 51.35 -21.52 -14.30
N GLN A 288 52.57 -20.98 -14.20
CA GLN A 288 53.76 -21.67 -14.73
C GLN A 288 54.02 -23.04 -14.06
N ALA A 289 53.49 -23.26 -12.86
CA ALA A 289 53.58 -24.53 -12.14
C ALA A 289 52.50 -25.54 -12.56
N LEU A 290 51.51 -25.14 -13.37
CA LEU A 290 50.50 -26.06 -13.89
C LEU A 290 51.13 -27.02 -14.92
N PRO A 291 50.64 -28.28 -15.00
CA PRO A 291 51.06 -29.21 -16.03
C PRO A 291 50.78 -28.67 -17.43
N ALA A 292 51.69 -28.95 -18.37
CA ALA A 292 51.48 -28.60 -19.77
C ALA A 292 50.26 -29.36 -20.35
N VAL A 293 49.54 -28.70 -21.26
CA VAL A 293 48.43 -29.29 -22.02
C VAL A 293 49.02 -29.82 -23.32
N GLY A 294 49.37 -31.10 -23.34
CA GLY A 294 50.11 -31.69 -24.45
C GLY A 294 51.50 -31.05 -24.57
N ASN A 295 51.75 -30.35 -25.69
CA ASN A 295 53.02 -29.65 -25.94
C ASN A 295 52.97 -28.16 -25.57
N PHE A 296 51.84 -27.66 -25.08
CA PHE A 296 51.65 -26.25 -24.76
C PHE A 296 51.82 -26.00 -23.27
N LYS A 297 52.73 -25.09 -22.92
CA LYS A 297 52.82 -24.52 -21.58
C LYS A 297 51.88 -23.32 -21.50
N VAL A 298 50.92 -23.36 -20.59
CA VAL A 298 49.96 -22.27 -20.40
C VAL A 298 50.65 -21.12 -19.67
N THR A 299 50.64 -19.93 -20.26
CA THR A 299 51.17 -18.70 -19.66
C THR A 299 50.14 -17.58 -19.74
N LEU A 300 50.35 -16.51 -18.97
CA LEU A 300 49.48 -15.33 -18.95
C LEU A 300 50.29 -14.08 -19.26
N SER A 301 49.73 -13.25 -20.13
CA SER A 301 50.10 -11.84 -20.24
C SER A 301 49.19 -11.02 -19.33
N LEU A 302 49.75 -10.09 -18.54
CA LEU A 302 48.98 -9.29 -17.58
C LEU A 302 49.26 -7.79 -17.74
N GLY A 303 48.20 -6.98 -17.69
CA GLY A 303 48.22 -5.52 -17.60
C GLY A 303 47.68 -5.06 -16.25
N VAL A 304 48.45 -4.31 -15.49
CA VAL A 304 48.11 -3.87 -14.12
C VAL A 304 48.04 -2.36 -14.08
N VAL A 305 46.92 -1.81 -13.63
CA VAL A 305 46.76 -0.36 -13.50
C VAL A 305 46.15 0.01 -12.16
N GLU A 306 46.63 1.10 -11.59
CA GLU A 306 45.99 1.76 -10.45
C GLU A 306 45.11 2.90 -10.96
N ARG A 307 43.93 3.03 -10.35
CA ARG A 307 42.97 4.07 -10.61
C ARG A 307 43.52 5.43 -10.23
N LEU A 308 43.43 6.39 -11.15
CA LEU A 308 43.77 7.78 -10.91
C LEU A 308 42.58 8.53 -10.27
N ASN A 309 42.88 9.65 -9.61
CA ASN A 309 41.84 10.50 -9.05
C ASN A 309 40.90 10.99 -10.15
N ASP A 310 39.59 10.92 -9.88
CA ASP A 310 38.50 11.31 -10.78
C ASP A 310 38.51 10.57 -12.14
N GLU A 311 39.15 9.40 -12.20
CA GLU A 311 39.13 8.54 -13.37
C GLU A 311 37.82 7.74 -13.45
N SER A 312 37.23 7.74 -14.64
CA SER A 312 36.04 6.94 -14.95
C SER A 312 36.40 5.44 -15.10
N PRO A 313 35.46 4.52 -14.81
CA PRO A 313 35.68 3.09 -15.01
C PRO A 313 36.11 2.73 -16.44
N ALA A 314 35.55 3.40 -17.45
CA ALA A 314 35.88 3.15 -18.85
C ALA A 314 37.34 3.52 -19.18
N CYS A 315 37.85 4.63 -18.65
CA CYS A 315 39.25 5.03 -18.81
C CYS A 315 40.20 4.06 -18.12
N LEU A 316 39.84 3.60 -16.92
CA LEU A 316 40.62 2.63 -16.15
C LEU A 316 40.77 1.31 -16.92
N MET A 317 39.66 0.81 -17.48
CA MET A 317 39.66 -0.41 -18.31
C MET A 317 40.52 -0.23 -19.57
N ALA A 318 40.37 0.89 -20.28
CA ALA A 318 41.17 1.16 -21.47
C ALA A 318 42.69 1.19 -21.18
N ARG A 319 43.09 1.70 -20.00
CA ARG A 319 44.49 1.65 -19.56
C ARG A 319 44.95 0.23 -19.21
N ALA A 320 44.09 -0.57 -18.58
CA ALA A 320 44.38 -1.97 -18.28
C ALA A 320 44.61 -2.77 -19.57
N ASP A 321 43.75 -2.59 -20.58
CA ASP A 321 43.89 -3.21 -21.91
C ASP A 321 45.16 -2.76 -22.62
N GLN A 322 45.51 -1.46 -22.54
CA GLN A 322 46.78 -0.96 -23.09
C GLN A 322 47.99 -1.57 -22.38
N ALA A 323 47.94 -1.75 -21.05
CA ALA A 323 49.01 -2.40 -20.31
C ALA A 323 49.13 -3.88 -20.70
N LEU A 324 48.00 -4.58 -20.86
CA LEU A 324 47.96 -5.97 -21.34
C LEU A 324 48.54 -6.09 -22.75
N TYR A 325 48.20 -5.18 -23.65
CA TYR A 325 48.77 -5.14 -24.99
C TYR A 325 50.30 -4.96 -24.97
N ARG A 326 50.82 -4.10 -24.08
CA ARG A 326 52.27 -3.95 -23.88
C ARG A 326 52.94 -5.25 -23.41
N SER A 327 52.29 -5.99 -22.51
CA SER A 327 52.77 -7.29 -22.04
C SER A 327 52.83 -8.32 -23.19
N LYS A 328 51.78 -8.42 -24.01
CA LYS A 328 51.78 -9.30 -25.18
C LYS A 328 52.88 -8.92 -26.18
N ALA A 329 53.06 -7.62 -26.44
CA ALA A 329 54.09 -7.12 -27.35
C ALA A 329 55.53 -7.33 -26.84
N ALA A 330 55.73 -7.42 -25.53
CA ALA A 330 57.03 -7.63 -24.89
C ALA A 330 57.51 -9.10 -24.92
N GLY A 331 56.74 -10.02 -25.51
CA GLY A 331 57.11 -11.42 -25.66
C GLY A 331 56.27 -12.42 -24.85
N LYS A 332 55.10 -12.00 -24.33
CA LYS A 332 54.16 -12.82 -23.54
C LYS A 332 54.74 -13.29 -22.19
N ASP A 333 53.94 -13.94 -21.34
CA ASP A 333 54.36 -14.39 -20.00
C ASP A 333 55.02 -13.27 -19.15
N THR A 334 54.44 -12.08 -19.18
CA THR A 334 54.97 -10.90 -18.45
C THR A 334 53.86 -10.11 -17.77
N VAL A 335 54.26 -9.24 -16.85
CA VAL A 335 53.39 -8.24 -16.24
C VAL A 335 53.83 -6.85 -16.69
N SER A 336 52.90 -6.08 -17.26
CA SER A 336 53.09 -4.68 -17.63
C SER A 336 52.16 -3.78 -16.82
N SER A 337 52.58 -2.55 -16.57
CA SER A 337 51.78 -1.52 -15.88
C SER A 337 51.64 -0.25 -16.69
#